data_AF-A0A497BMD6-F1
#
_entry.id   AF-A0A497BMD6-F1
#
_cell.length_a   1.000
_cell.length_b   1.000
_cell.length_c   1.000
_cell.angle_alpha   90.00
_cell.angle_beta   90.00
_cell.angle_gamma   90.00
#
_symmetry.space_group_name_H-M   'P 1'
#
loop_
_entity.id
_entity.type
_entity.pdbx_description
1 polymer ?
#
loop_
_entity_poly.entity_id
_entity_poly.type
_entity_poly.pdbx_seq_one_letter_code
_entity_poly.pdbx_strand_id
1 'polypeptide(L)'
;MYLLVQEMWRGERSTDGTTDAVCRNCGRRSSLISRHLGLCADCIREEFDRALPQIREAHHRSRQPFHLPGQPPRDSGGVPCRLCANECSVADGGVSYCGLRTAEAGRFTGVTADRASVSWYYDPLPTNCVAGWVCPGGTGEGFPKYAYTDGPERGYKNLAVFYQACSFDCLFCQNWHYRRAA
;
A
#
# COMPACT_ATOMS: atom_id res chain seq x y z
N MET A 1 6.78 18.02 8.72
CA MET A 1 6.25 16.67 8.37
C MET A 1 6.03 16.47 6.87
N TYR A 2 5.41 17.43 6.15
CA TYR A 2 5.20 17.33 4.68
C TYR A 2 6.52 17.26 3.87
N LEU A 3 7.54 18.01 4.31
CA LEU A 3 8.86 18.04 3.68
C LEU A 3 9.65 16.74 3.88
N LEU A 4 9.62 16.14 5.07
CA LEU A 4 10.34 14.88 5.38
C LEU A 4 9.90 13.70 4.50
N VAL A 5 8.59 13.56 4.24
CA VAL A 5 8.08 12.47 3.38
C VAL A 5 8.37 12.74 1.90
N GLN A 6 8.35 14.01 1.47
CA GLN A 6 8.74 14.37 0.10
C GLN A 6 10.25 14.19 -0.14
N GLU A 7 11.11 14.46 0.85
CA GLU A 7 12.56 14.25 0.77
C GLU A 7 12.93 12.76 0.78
N MET A 8 12.22 11.93 1.55
CA MET A 8 12.43 10.47 1.51
C MET A 8 12.10 9.85 0.14
N TRP A 9 11.20 10.44 -0.65
CA TRP A 9 10.76 9.90 -1.96
C TRP A 9 11.31 10.65 -3.17
N ARG A 10 11.75 11.91 -3.01
CA ARG A 10 12.67 12.56 -3.94
C ARG A 10 14.04 11.98 -3.68
N GLY A 11 14.28 10.77 -4.18
CA GLY A 11 15.57 10.10 -4.04
C GLY A 11 16.69 11.08 -4.30
N GLU A 12 17.70 11.09 -3.40
CA GLU A 12 18.92 11.87 -3.57
C GLU A 12 19.37 11.73 -5.02
N ARG A 13 19.30 12.84 -5.76
CA ARG A 13 19.87 12.89 -7.11
C ARG A 13 21.37 12.85 -6.90
N SER A 14 22.03 11.87 -7.50
CA SER A 14 23.48 11.83 -7.50
C SER A 14 23.98 13.15 -8.10
N THR A 15 25.07 13.66 -7.54
CA THR A 15 25.74 14.86 -8.03
C THR A 15 26.41 14.63 -9.40
N ASP A 16 26.46 13.38 -9.89
CA ASP A 16 27.08 12.97 -11.15
C ASP A 16 26.09 12.74 -12.31
N GLY A 17 24.78 12.89 -12.09
CA GLY A 17 23.75 12.68 -13.12
C GLY A 17 23.45 11.22 -13.47
N THR A 18 24.11 10.24 -12.84
CA THR A 18 23.83 8.81 -13.04
C THR A 18 22.70 8.30 -12.13
N THR A 19 21.73 7.61 -12.71
CA THR A 19 20.61 7.00 -11.96
C THR A 19 20.97 5.65 -11.33
N ASP A 20 22.22 5.22 -11.48
CA ASP A 20 22.64 3.88 -11.10
C ASP A 20 22.70 3.72 -9.57
N ALA A 21 22.33 2.53 -9.11
CA ALA A 21 22.57 2.08 -7.74
C ALA A 21 23.35 0.76 -7.76
N VAL A 22 23.99 0.44 -6.63
CA VAL A 22 24.80 -0.76 -6.47
C VAL A 22 24.06 -1.76 -5.59
N CYS A 23 23.94 -3.01 -6.04
CA CYS A 23 23.40 -4.10 -5.24
C CYS A 23 24.35 -4.41 -4.09
N ARG A 24 23.85 -4.37 -2.86
CA ARG A 24 24.65 -4.66 -1.66
C ARG A 24 25.10 -6.12 -1.55
N ASN A 25 24.44 -7.06 -2.24
CA ASN A 25 24.77 -8.48 -2.15
C ASN A 25 25.84 -8.92 -3.16
N CYS A 26 25.76 -8.45 -4.41
CA CYS A 26 26.63 -8.89 -5.50
C CYS A 26 27.47 -7.78 -6.15
N GLY A 27 27.32 -6.51 -5.71
CA GLY A 27 28.09 -5.38 -6.26
C GLY A 27 27.66 -4.92 -7.65
N ARG A 28 26.65 -5.55 -8.28
CA ARG A 28 26.14 -5.12 -9.59
C ARG A 28 25.67 -3.67 -9.54
N ARG A 29 26.10 -2.86 -10.50
CA ARG A 29 25.62 -1.50 -10.73
C ARG A 29 24.56 -1.49 -11.83
N SER A 30 23.42 -0.83 -11.60
CA SER A 30 22.37 -0.66 -12.61
C SER A 30 21.38 0.43 -12.22
N SER A 31 20.83 1.15 -13.20
CA SER A 31 19.71 2.07 -13.05
C SER A 31 18.39 1.40 -12.65
N LEU A 32 18.28 0.07 -12.81
CA LEU A 32 17.11 -0.71 -12.39
C LEU A 32 17.12 -1.05 -10.89
N ILE A 33 18.24 -0.80 -10.20
CA ILE A 33 18.34 -1.04 -8.76
C ILE A 33 17.80 0.18 -8.03
N SER A 34 16.79 -0.03 -7.19
CA SER A 34 16.30 1.02 -6.30
C SER A 34 17.35 1.36 -5.26
N ARG A 35 17.70 2.65 -5.11
CA ARG A 35 18.58 3.12 -4.02
C ARG A 35 18.00 2.83 -2.64
N HIS A 36 16.67 2.91 -2.49
CA HIS A 36 15.99 2.64 -1.22
C HIS A 36 16.08 1.17 -0.80
N LEU A 37 15.96 0.24 -1.76
CA LEU A 37 16.07 -1.18 -1.48
C LEU A 37 17.53 -1.69 -1.49
N GLY A 38 18.37 -1.14 -2.37
CA GLY A 38 19.79 -1.49 -2.49
C GLY A 38 20.06 -2.93 -2.94
N LEU A 39 19.11 -3.57 -3.63
CA LEU A 39 19.21 -4.95 -4.09
C LEU A 39 18.74 -5.08 -5.55
N CYS A 40 19.43 -5.90 -6.34
CA CYS A 40 18.97 -6.26 -7.67
C CYS A 40 17.94 -7.40 -7.63
N ALA A 41 17.16 -7.53 -8.70
CA ALA A 41 16.13 -8.57 -8.81
C ALA A 41 16.70 -9.99 -8.70
N ASP A 42 17.88 -10.23 -9.28
CA ASP A 42 18.52 -11.56 -9.27
C ASP A 42 18.85 -12.00 -7.84
N CYS A 43 19.51 -11.14 -7.04
CA CYS A 43 19.80 -11.46 -5.63
C CYS A 43 18.54 -11.67 -4.78
N ILE A 44 17.44 -10.97 -5.09
CA ILE A 44 16.16 -11.17 -4.38
C ILE A 44 15.58 -12.56 -4.72
N ARG A 45 15.68 -13.01 -5.97
CA ARG A 45 15.11 -14.28 -6.43
C ARG A 45 15.98 -15.48 -6.07
N GLU A 46 17.29 -15.34 -6.20
CA GLU A 46 18.26 -16.44 -6.10
C GLU A 46 18.84 -16.59 -4.69
N GLU A 47 18.95 -15.50 -3.93
CA GLU A 47 19.53 -15.48 -2.58
C GLU A 47 18.56 -14.81 -1.59
N PHE A 48 17.28 -15.20 -1.61
CA PHE A 48 16.23 -14.52 -0.85
C PHE A 48 16.53 -14.42 0.65
N ASP A 49 17.00 -15.49 1.29
CA ASP A 49 17.32 -15.48 2.72
C ASP A 49 18.42 -14.46 3.06
N ARG A 50 19.38 -14.27 2.16
CA ARG A 50 20.44 -13.27 2.29
C ARG A 50 19.94 -11.85 1.99
N ALA A 51 18.89 -11.70 1.17
CA ALA A 51 18.26 -10.43 0.85
C ALA A 51 17.22 -9.98 1.89
N LEU A 52 16.61 -10.94 2.60
CA LEU A 52 15.46 -10.72 3.46
C LEU A 52 15.69 -9.71 4.60
N PRO A 53 16.83 -9.68 5.31
CA PRO A 53 17.07 -8.66 6.34
C PRO A 53 17.02 -7.23 5.77
N GLN A 54 17.63 -7.01 4.62
CA GLN A 54 17.67 -5.73 3.92
C GLN A 54 16.28 -5.32 3.41
N ILE A 55 15.50 -6.29 2.92
CA ILE A 55 14.09 -6.08 2.52
C ILE A 55 13.27 -5.65 3.74
N ARG A 56 13.33 -6.41 4.84
CA ARG A 56 12.61 -6.11 6.08
C ARG A 56 12.96 -4.72 6.63
N GLU A 57 14.23 -4.35 6.60
CA GLU A 57 14.68 -3.04 7.03
C GLU A 57 14.14 -1.91 6.14
N ALA A 58 14.14 -2.10 4.82
CA ALA A 58 13.53 -1.13 3.90
C ALA A 58 12.03 -0.94 4.19
N HIS A 59 11.30 -2.03 4.44
CA HIS A 59 9.89 -1.99 4.82
C HIS A 59 9.68 -1.26 6.15
N HIS A 60 10.42 -1.63 7.19
CA HIS A 60 10.39 -0.98 8.50
C HIS A 60 10.61 0.53 8.39
N ARG A 61 11.66 0.95 7.68
CA ARG A 61 11.97 2.38 7.43
C ARG A 61 10.86 3.10 6.66
N SER A 62 10.20 2.45 5.71
CA SER A 62 9.11 3.05 4.93
C SER A 62 7.85 3.33 5.76
N ARG A 63 7.74 2.71 6.94
CA ARG A 63 6.56 2.73 7.80
C ARG A 63 6.73 3.63 9.02
N GLN A 64 7.97 3.77 9.50
CA GLN A 64 8.31 4.63 10.63
C GLN A 64 7.74 6.07 10.57
N PRO A 65 7.80 6.80 9.43
CA PRO A 65 7.28 8.17 9.36
C PRO A 65 5.78 8.29 9.61
N PHE A 66 5.05 7.17 9.59
CA PHE A 66 3.61 7.09 9.81
C PHE A 66 3.28 6.42 11.15
N HIS A 67 4.28 6.17 12.00
CA HIS A 67 4.12 5.46 13.27
C HIS A 67 3.48 4.06 13.13
N LEU A 68 3.63 3.45 11.96
CA LEU A 68 3.08 2.13 11.67
C LEU A 68 4.06 1.02 12.11
N PRO A 69 3.56 -0.11 12.66
CA PRO A 69 4.43 -1.23 13.04
C PRO A 69 5.22 -1.75 11.85
N GLY A 70 6.52 -1.97 11.96
CA GLY A 70 7.33 -2.48 10.84
C GLY A 70 7.13 -3.97 10.54
N GLN A 71 6.56 -4.71 11.48
CA GLN A 71 6.12 -6.10 11.29
C GLN A 71 4.72 -6.28 11.90
N PRO A 72 3.95 -7.30 11.46
CA PRO A 72 2.69 -7.63 12.12
C PRO A 72 2.88 -7.83 13.63
N PRO A 73 2.11 -7.12 14.48
CA PRO A 73 2.17 -7.32 15.94
C PRO A 73 1.84 -8.77 16.30
N ARG A 74 2.61 -9.36 17.23
CA ARG A 74 2.47 -10.75 17.71
C ARG A 74 2.55 -10.84 19.24
N ASP A 75 1.96 -9.87 19.93
CA ASP A 75 1.96 -9.83 21.39
C ASP A 75 1.20 -11.03 21.98
N SER A 76 1.76 -11.73 22.97
CA SER A 76 1.15 -12.94 23.53
C SER A 76 -0.12 -12.67 24.34
N GLY A 77 -0.27 -11.48 24.91
CA GLY A 77 -1.46 -11.01 25.62
C GLY A 77 -2.32 -10.03 24.80
N GLY A 78 -1.99 -9.84 23.53
CA GLY A 78 -2.64 -8.87 22.66
C GLY A 78 -4.05 -9.25 22.22
N VAL A 79 -4.80 -8.25 21.75
CA VAL A 79 -6.11 -8.43 21.14
C VAL A 79 -5.91 -9.06 19.75
N PRO A 80 -6.52 -10.22 19.44
CA PRO A 80 -6.29 -10.92 18.17
C PRO A 80 -7.18 -10.38 17.04
N CYS A 81 -6.59 -10.13 15.87
CA CYS A 81 -7.27 -9.75 14.64
C CYS A 81 -7.05 -10.82 13.56
N ARG A 82 -8.12 -11.47 13.10
CA ARG A 82 -8.05 -12.59 12.11
C ARG A 82 -8.62 -12.24 10.73
N LEU A 83 -8.69 -10.96 10.37
CA LEU A 83 -9.31 -10.53 9.11
C LEU A 83 -8.43 -10.73 7.87
N CYS A 84 -7.12 -10.88 8.03
CA CYS A 84 -6.20 -11.09 6.92
C CYS A 84 -5.02 -11.96 7.36
N ALA A 85 -4.18 -12.35 6.41
CA ALA A 85 -3.03 -13.24 6.62
C ALA A 85 -1.99 -12.75 7.66
N ASN A 86 -2.02 -11.46 8.04
CA ASN A 86 -1.12 -10.93 9.06
C ASN A 86 -1.46 -11.41 10.48
N GLU A 87 -2.72 -11.79 10.74
CA GLU A 87 -3.19 -12.32 12.03
C GLU A 87 -2.62 -11.60 13.26
N CYS A 88 -2.77 -10.27 13.31
CA CYS A 88 -2.13 -9.46 14.32
C CYS A 88 -2.62 -9.82 15.72
N SER A 89 -1.70 -9.83 16.70
CA SER A 89 -2.01 -9.78 18.12
C SER A 89 -1.42 -8.50 18.70
N VAL A 90 -2.29 -7.57 19.07
CA VAL A 90 -1.92 -6.17 19.35
C VAL A 90 -2.03 -5.89 20.85
N ALA A 91 -0.91 -5.52 21.48
CA ALA A 91 -0.87 -5.12 22.89
C ALA A 91 -1.76 -3.89 23.16
N ASP A 92 -2.20 -3.71 24.39
CA ASP A 92 -2.99 -2.53 24.80
C ASP A 92 -2.23 -1.23 24.51
N GLY A 93 -2.92 -0.23 23.95
CA GLY A 93 -2.34 1.00 23.40
C GLY A 93 -1.63 0.83 22.05
N GLY A 94 -1.51 -0.39 21.53
CA GLY A 94 -0.84 -0.70 20.27
C GLY A 94 -1.75 -0.54 19.05
N VAL A 95 -1.12 -0.43 17.88
CA VAL A 95 -1.80 -0.30 16.57
C VAL A 95 -1.58 -1.55 15.72
N SER A 96 -2.64 -1.97 15.00
CA SER A 96 -2.59 -3.09 14.07
C SER A 96 -1.67 -2.82 12.86
N TYR A 97 -1.23 -3.87 12.17
CA TYR A 97 -0.31 -3.71 11.04
C TYR A 97 -0.88 -2.87 9.89
N CYS A 98 -2.19 -2.90 9.65
CA CYS A 98 -2.80 -2.05 8.62
C CYS A 98 -3.05 -0.61 9.07
N GLY A 99 -2.83 -0.28 10.35
CA GLY A 99 -3.07 1.04 10.96
C GLY A 99 -4.51 1.28 11.39
N LEU A 100 -5.50 0.60 10.81
CA LEU A 100 -6.93 0.91 11.01
C LEU A 100 -7.51 0.65 12.40
N ARG A 101 -6.76 -0.01 13.29
CA ARG A 101 -7.25 -0.48 14.59
C ARG A 101 -6.22 -0.26 15.67
N THR A 102 -6.67 0.28 16.78
CA THR A 102 -5.91 0.42 18.02
C THR A 102 -6.52 -0.53 19.05
N ALA A 103 -5.69 -1.24 19.80
CA ALA A 103 -6.15 -2.04 20.92
C ALA A 103 -6.26 -1.14 22.16
N GLU A 104 -7.43 -1.08 22.77
CA GLU A 104 -7.70 -0.28 23.96
C GLU A 104 -8.65 -1.05 24.89
N ALA A 105 -8.27 -1.21 26.15
CA ALA A 105 -9.03 -1.93 27.16
C ALA A 105 -9.46 -3.34 26.70
N GLY A 106 -8.54 -4.06 26.04
CA GLY A 106 -8.76 -5.43 25.58
C GLY A 106 -9.68 -5.59 24.35
N ARG A 107 -10.01 -4.50 23.65
CA ARG A 107 -10.81 -4.52 22.41
C ARG A 107 -10.20 -3.63 21.32
N PHE A 108 -10.62 -3.83 20.08
CA PHE A 108 -10.25 -2.92 18.99
C PHE A 108 -11.18 -1.72 18.89
N THR A 109 -10.61 -0.53 18.73
CA THR A 109 -11.27 0.69 18.26
C THR A 109 -10.90 0.95 16.80
N GLY A 110 -11.52 1.95 16.14
CA GLY A 110 -11.28 2.25 14.72
C GLY A 110 -12.31 1.63 13.78
N VAL A 111 -11.88 0.97 12.69
CA VAL A 111 -12.81 0.43 11.68
C VAL A 111 -13.55 -0.83 12.14
N THR A 112 -14.83 -0.93 11.76
CA THR A 112 -15.76 -2.01 12.10
C THR A 112 -16.44 -2.54 10.82
N ALA A 113 -17.33 -3.53 10.94
CA ALA A 113 -18.05 -4.06 9.78
C ALA A 113 -18.97 -3.01 9.11
N ASP A 114 -19.41 -2.02 9.88
CA ASP A 114 -20.31 -0.92 9.49
C ASP A 114 -19.59 0.44 9.36
N ARG A 115 -18.29 0.53 9.67
CA ARG A 115 -17.50 1.77 9.58
C ARG A 115 -16.15 1.52 8.92
N ALA A 116 -15.89 2.24 7.82
CA ALA A 116 -14.64 2.18 7.09
C ALA A 116 -13.96 3.55 6.99
N SER A 117 -12.63 3.54 6.93
CA SER A 117 -11.84 4.71 6.53
C SER A 117 -11.65 4.70 5.02
N VAL A 118 -12.17 5.71 4.32
CA VAL A 118 -12.19 5.79 2.87
C VAL A 118 -11.89 7.19 2.37
N SER A 119 -11.29 7.28 1.19
CA SER A 119 -11.29 8.47 0.33
C SER A 119 -12.08 8.16 -0.92
N TRP A 120 -12.73 9.17 -1.49
CA TRP A 120 -13.48 9.00 -2.73
C TRP A 120 -13.37 10.21 -3.64
N TYR A 121 -13.60 9.99 -4.92
CA TYR A 121 -13.77 11.04 -5.91
C TYR A 121 -14.80 10.63 -6.96
N TYR A 122 -15.36 11.61 -7.66
CA TYR A 122 -16.20 11.34 -8.82
C TYR A 122 -15.32 11.09 -10.04
N ASP A 123 -15.40 9.88 -10.58
CA ASP A 123 -14.59 9.43 -11.70
C ASP A 123 -15.41 9.48 -13.00
N PRO A 124 -15.10 10.38 -13.94
CA PRO A 124 -15.86 10.51 -15.18
C PRO A 124 -15.83 9.23 -16.01
N LEU A 125 -16.95 8.92 -16.65
CA LEU A 125 -17.08 7.83 -17.60
C LEU A 125 -16.89 8.32 -19.04
N PRO A 126 -16.17 7.55 -19.90
CA PRO A 126 -15.52 6.27 -19.62
C PRO A 126 -14.28 6.40 -18.73
N THR A 127 -14.22 5.58 -17.68
CA THR A 127 -13.14 5.53 -16.68
C THR A 127 -11.92 4.75 -17.20
N ASN A 128 -10.75 4.99 -16.63
CA ASN A 128 -9.56 4.15 -16.80
C ASN A 128 -9.61 2.85 -15.99
N CYS A 129 -10.75 2.52 -15.37
CA CYS A 129 -10.93 1.28 -14.64
C CYS A 129 -10.52 0.08 -15.51
N VAL A 130 -9.65 -0.78 -14.97
CA VAL A 130 -9.14 -1.98 -15.63
C VAL A 130 -10.26 -2.95 -16.02
N ALA A 131 -11.40 -2.88 -15.33
CA ALA A 131 -12.60 -3.66 -15.61
C ALA A 131 -13.58 -2.97 -16.58
N GLY A 132 -13.21 -1.84 -17.21
CA GLY A 132 -14.11 -1.09 -18.10
C GLY A 132 -14.68 -1.92 -19.24
N TRP A 133 -13.93 -2.90 -19.74
CA TRP A 133 -14.33 -3.81 -20.82
C TRP A 133 -15.40 -4.85 -20.43
N VAL A 134 -15.70 -5.03 -19.13
CA VAL A 134 -16.81 -5.87 -18.62
C VAL A 134 -17.83 -5.08 -17.80
N CYS A 135 -17.58 -3.80 -17.55
CA CYS A 135 -18.43 -2.98 -16.72
C CYS A 135 -19.68 -2.55 -17.51
N PRO A 136 -20.89 -2.61 -16.93
CA PRO A 136 -22.10 -2.07 -17.56
C PRO A 136 -21.92 -0.60 -17.98
N GLY A 137 -21.28 0.23 -17.16
CA GLY A 137 -21.00 1.63 -17.52
C GLY A 137 -19.96 1.82 -18.64
N GLY A 138 -19.23 0.76 -19.00
CA GLY A 138 -18.28 0.77 -20.12
C GLY A 138 -18.80 0.07 -21.38
N THR A 139 -19.81 -0.81 -21.26
CA THR A 139 -20.25 -1.69 -22.35
C THR A 139 -21.74 -1.64 -22.64
N GLY A 140 -22.58 -1.22 -21.69
CA GLY A 140 -24.04 -1.39 -21.73
C GLY A 140 -24.52 -2.80 -21.41
N GLU A 141 -23.61 -3.76 -21.22
CA GLU A 141 -23.91 -5.20 -21.26
C GLU A 141 -23.83 -5.88 -19.88
N GLY A 142 -24.40 -7.08 -19.79
CA GLY A 142 -24.39 -7.94 -18.59
C GLY A 142 -25.41 -7.53 -17.52
N PHE A 143 -25.39 -6.27 -17.09
CA PHE A 143 -26.42 -5.69 -16.22
C PHE A 143 -27.03 -4.41 -16.81
N PRO A 144 -27.69 -4.49 -17.98
CA PRO A 144 -28.19 -3.31 -18.70
C PRO A 144 -29.18 -2.47 -17.88
N LYS A 145 -29.88 -3.06 -16.89
CA LYS A 145 -30.74 -2.31 -15.96
C LYS A 145 -29.99 -1.27 -15.10
N TYR A 146 -28.68 -1.40 -14.98
CA TYR A 146 -27.79 -0.48 -14.27
C TYR A 146 -26.92 0.34 -15.23
N ALA A 147 -27.15 0.21 -16.55
CA ALA A 147 -26.51 1.01 -17.56
C ALA A 147 -27.46 2.10 -18.05
N TYR A 148 -26.96 3.31 -18.24
CA TYR A 148 -27.71 4.43 -18.81
C TYR A 148 -27.69 4.43 -20.34
N THR A 149 -26.72 3.74 -20.95
CA THR A 149 -26.52 3.68 -22.40
C THR A 149 -26.15 2.28 -22.85
N ASP A 150 -26.52 1.95 -24.09
CA ASP A 150 -26.00 0.80 -24.82
C ASP A 150 -24.59 1.14 -25.35
N GLY A 151 -23.58 0.91 -24.51
CA GLY A 151 -22.19 1.29 -24.73
C GLY A 151 -21.59 2.16 -23.61
N PRO A 152 -20.38 2.73 -23.80
CA PRO A 152 -19.72 3.53 -22.78
C PRO A 152 -20.53 4.78 -22.37
N GLU A 153 -20.78 4.94 -21.07
CA GLU A 153 -21.58 6.02 -20.52
C GLU A 153 -20.83 7.36 -20.52
N ARG A 154 -20.88 8.11 -21.62
CA ARG A 154 -20.23 9.42 -21.69
C ARG A 154 -20.99 10.48 -20.89
N GLY A 155 -20.28 11.24 -20.06
CA GLY A 155 -20.87 12.34 -19.27
C GLY A 155 -21.42 11.91 -17.91
N TYR A 156 -21.46 10.61 -17.64
CA TYR A 156 -21.77 10.04 -16.32
C TYR A 156 -20.51 9.98 -15.45
N LYS A 157 -20.68 9.66 -14.16
CA LYS A 157 -19.58 9.56 -13.20
C LYS A 157 -19.82 8.38 -12.27
N ASN A 158 -18.75 7.64 -11.99
CA ASN A 158 -18.70 6.70 -10.88
C ASN A 158 -18.36 7.43 -9.58
N LEU A 159 -18.79 6.87 -8.45
CA LEU A 159 -18.19 7.17 -7.15
C LEU A 159 -17.03 6.18 -6.93
N ALA A 160 -15.80 6.61 -7.19
CA ALA A 160 -14.62 5.78 -6.96
C ALA A 160 -14.24 5.86 -5.48
N VAL A 161 -14.37 4.75 -4.76
CA VAL A 161 -14.12 4.66 -3.31
C VAL A 161 -12.86 3.82 -3.06
N PHE A 162 -11.94 4.38 -2.29
CA PHE A 162 -10.67 3.75 -1.92
C PHE A 162 -10.60 3.58 -0.42
N TYR A 163 -10.43 2.34 0.03
CA TYR A 163 -10.13 2.05 1.43
C TYR A 163 -8.76 2.61 1.80
N GLN A 164 -8.71 3.32 2.93
CA GLN A 164 -7.49 3.97 3.43
C GLN A 164 -6.63 3.01 4.27
N ALA A 165 -6.46 1.78 3.80
CA ALA A 165 -5.52 0.81 4.36
C ALA A 165 -5.33 -0.39 3.44
N CYS A 166 -4.24 -1.12 3.67
CA CYS A 166 -3.92 -2.36 2.97
C CYS A 166 -3.38 -3.39 3.96
N SER A 167 -3.71 -4.66 3.75
CA SER A 167 -3.06 -5.78 4.46
C SER A 167 -1.66 -6.08 3.93
N PHE A 168 -1.29 -5.55 2.77
CA PHE A 168 0.05 -5.66 2.18
C PHE A 168 0.89 -4.43 2.48
N ASP A 169 2.22 -4.61 2.42
CA ASP A 169 3.19 -3.55 2.54
C ASP A 169 4.09 -3.55 1.30
N CYS A 170 3.74 -2.79 0.27
CA CYS A 170 4.54 -2.69 -0.95
C CYS A 170 5.44 -1.45 -0.89
N LEU A 171 6.76 -1.60 -1.08
CA LEU A 171 7.71 -0.46 -1.03
C LEU A 171 7.43 0.62 -2.07
N PHE A 172 6.87 0.24 -3.23
CA PHE A 172 6.56 1.15 -4.34
C PHE A 172 5.05 1.25 -4.60
N CYS A 173 4.25 1.25 -3.52
CA CYS A 173 2.80 1.36 -3.61
C CYS A 173 2.37 2.70 -4.24
N GLN A 174 1.60 2.66 -5.33
CA GLN A 174 1.07 3.89 -5.93
C GLN A 174 -0.01 4.56 -5.09
N ASN A 175 -0.72 3.79 -4.25
CA ASN A 175 -1.68 4.32 -3.30
C ASN A 175 -1.07 4.54 -1.91
N TRP A 176 0.23 4.87 -1.79
CA TRP A 176 0.90 4.98 -0.49
C TRP A 176 0.25 6.01 0.47
N HIS A 177 -0.46 6.99 -0.09
CA HIS A 177 -1.11 8.07 0.67
C HIS A 177 -2.06 7.58 1.75
N TYR A 178 -2.61 6.35 1.64
CA TYR A 178 -3.43 5.75 2.68
C TYR A 178 -2.73 5.73 4.05
N ARG A 179 -1.40 5.62 4.08
CA ARG A 179 -0.61 5.58 5.32
C ARG A 179 -0.70 6.88 6.14
N ARG A 180 -1.17 7.98 5.55
CA ARG A 180 -1.41 9.24 6.26
C ARG A 180 -2.72 9.27 7.04
N ALA A 181 -3.67 8.43 6.65
CA ALA A 181 -4.97 8.30 7.28
C ALA A 181 -5.06 7.07 8.20
N ALA A 182 -3.92 6.39 8.36
CA ALA A 182 -3.73 5.23 9.20
C ALA A 182 -3.37 5.65 10.63
#